data_AF-A0A4R7BBL2-F1
#
_entry.id   AF-A0A4R7BBL2-F1
#
_cell.length_a   1.000
_cell.length_b   1.000
_cell.length_c   1.000
_cell.angle_alpha   90.00
_cell.angle_beta   90.00
_cell.angle_gamma   90.00
#
_symmetry.space_group_name_H-M   'P 1'
#
loop_
_entity.id
_entity.type
_entity.pdbx_description
1 polymer ?
#
loop_
_entity_poly.entity_id
_entity_poly.type
_entity_poly.pdbx_seq_one_letter_code
_entity_poly.pdbx_strand_id
1 'polypeptide(L)'
;MKLVRRLIGAGALSVLSGCALHGNNAPMVKMPELFCHNAEWALSGLRDSRVAFNSTKAVCAADRLKLAAQILAFSDNKSELAHARSLVDSVLNGTEVQRDVGLAGLATLLDRQLNERRRADERADKLGAQIRDQQARIDDLNAKIAALTALEQSMALKSVRKRSPGQ
;
A
#
# COMPACT_ATOMS: atom_id res chain seq x y z
N MET A 1 21.31 -36.52 16.14
CA MET A 1 22.52 -36.97 15.43
C MET A 1 23.46 -35.77 15.35
N LYS A 2 24.43 -35.70 16.28
CA LYS A 2 25.91 -35.75 16.02
C LYS A 2 26.36 -34.70 14.98
N LEU A 3 26.89 -33.56 15.44
CA LEU A 3 28.33 -33.20 15.54
C LEU A 3 29.03 -33.26 14.16
N VAL A 4 29.73 -32.23 13.69
CA VAL A 4 31.18 -31.97 13.91
C VAL A 4 31.47 -30.60 13.26
N ARG A 5 31.85 -29.51 13.95
CA ARG A 5 33.16 -29.13 14.55
C ARG A 5 34.35 -29.14 13.57
N ARG A 6 34.82 -27.96 13.13
CA ARG A 6 36.27 -27.69 12.99
C ARG A 6 36.61 -26.29 13.49
N LEU A 7 37.38 -26.31 14.57
CA LEU A 7 38.17 -25.23 15.15
C LEU A 7 39.54 -25.16 14.43
N ILE A 8 40.27 -24.10 14.79
CA ILE A 8 41.74 -23.97 14.90
C ILE A 8 42.35 -23.03 13.86
N GLY A 9 42.98 -21.97 14.40
CA GLY A 9 43.93 -21.12 13.68
C GLY A 9 44.31 -19.89 14.50
N ALA A 10 45.01 -20.11 15.62
CA ALA A 10 45.61 -19.06 16.44
C ALA A 10 46.90 -18.50 15.81
N GLY A 11 47.24 -17.27 16.17
CA GLY A 11 48.54 -16.63 15.92
C GLY A 11 48.41 -15.44 14.97
N ALA A 12 49.04 -14.28 15.19
CA ALA A 12 49.95 -13.86 16.23
C ALA A 12 49.93 -12.32 16.26
N LEU A 13 50.25 -11.76 17.42
CA LEU A 13 50.60 -10.35 17.60
C LEU A 13 51.79 -9.96 16.71
N SER A 14 51.68 -8.83 16.04
CA SER A 14 52.83 -8.06 15.56
C SER A 14 52.51 -6.57 15.71
N VAL A 15 52.95 -6.03 16.85
CA VAL A 15 53.24 -4.61 17.05
C VAL A 15 54.58 -4.33 16.37
N LEU A 16 54.63 -3.34 15.49
CA LEU A 16 55.68 -2.30 15.38
C LEU A 16 55.75 -1.71 13.97
N SER A 17 55.90 -0.38 13.98
CA SER A 17 56.75 0.38 13.07
C SER A 17 56.23 0.71 11.67
N GLY A 18 56.18 2.02 11.39
CA GLY A 18 56.22 2.51 10.02
C GLY A 18 55.44 3.79 9.79
N CYS A 19 55.87 4.91 10.36
CA CYS A 19 55.62 6.21 9.74
C CYS A 19 56.35 6.26 8.41
N ALA A 20 55.62 6.16 7.30
CA ALA A 20 56.09 6.57 5.99
C ALA A 20 55.06 7.51 5.38
N LEU A 21 55.38 8.81 5.41
CA LEU A 21 54.85 9.75 4.44
C LEU A 21 55.26 9.24 3.06
N HIS A 22 54.28 8.80 2.28
CA HIS A 22 54.37 8.82 0.83
C HIS A 22 53.04 9.33 0.29
N GLY A 23 53.12 10.48 -0.38
CA GLY A 23 52.01 11.11 -1.07
C GLY A 23 51.51 10.21 -2.18
N ASN A 24 50.56 9.35 -1.85
CA ASN A 24 49.65 8.79 -2.83
C ASN A 24 48.52 9.80 -2.99
N ASN A 25 48.63 10.63 -4.03
CA ASN A 25 47.46 11.22 -4.67
C ASN A 25 46.61 10.04 -5.16
N ALA A 26 45.74 9.54 -4.28
CA ALA A 26 44.66 8.67 -4.70
C ALA A 26 43.94 9.40 -5.84
N PRO A 27 43.73 8.79 -7.02
CA PRO A 27 42.81 9.36 -7.97
C PRO A 27 41.49 9.44 -7.22
N MET A 28 41.01 10.67 -6.98
CA MET A 28 39.65 10.87 -6.52
C MET A 28 38.79 10.10 -7.51
N VAL A 29 38.23 8.98 -7.05
CA VAL A 29 37.11 8.34 -7.72
C VAL A 29 36.09 9.46 -7.81
N LYS A 30 35.90 9.99 -9.01
CA LYS A 30 34.83 10.93 -9.33
C LYS A 30 33.57 10.20 -8.89
N MET A 31 33.05 10.51 -7.70
CA MET A 31 31.74 10.03 -7.31
C MET A 31 30.83 10.44 -8.47
N PRO A 32 30.06 9.51 -9.07
CA PRO A 32 29.06 9.94 -10.02
C PRO A 32 28.18 10.91 -9.25
N GLU A 33 28.17 12.18 -9.67
CA GLU A 33 27.19 13.11 -9.14
C GLU A 33 25.84 12.48 -9.41
N LEU A 34 25.18 12.02 -8.35
CA LEU A 34 23.84 11.49 -8.46
C LEU A 34 22.98 12.69 -8.81
N PHE A 35 22.74 12.87 -10.10
CA PHE A 35 21.91 13.95 -10.61
C PHE A 35 20.47 13.62 -10.27
N CYS A 36 20.00 14.13 -9.15
CA CYS A 36 18.60 14.01 -8.77
C CYS A 36 17.76 14.98 -9.61
N HIS A 37 16.70 14.42 -10.18
CA HIS A 37 15.77 15.15 -11.01
C HIS A 37 14.92 16.13 -10.17
N ASN A 38 14.44 17.19 -10.80
CA ASN A 38 13.57 18.20 -10.19
C ASN A 38 12.10 17.78 -10.22
N ALA A 39 11.23 18.61 -9.62
CA ALA A 39 9.79 18.36 -9.60
C ALA A 39 9.15 18.24 -11.00
N GLU A 40 9.62 19.02 -11.98
CA GLU A 40 9.05 19.01 -13.34
C GLU A 40 9.25 17.67 -14.04
N TRP A 41 10.41 17.03 -13.86
CA TRP A 41 10.66 15.69 -14.38
C TRP A 41 9.77 14.63 -13.71
N ALA A 42 9.52 14.76 -12.41
CA ALA A 42 8.61 13.84 -11.71
C ALA A 42 7.19 13.91 -12.31
N LEU A 43 6.76 15.10 -12.73
CA LEU A 43 5.45 15.35 -13.34
C LEU A 43 5.37 14.95 -14.81
N SER A 44 6.41 15.17 -15.61
CA SER A 44 6.38 14.90 -17.05
C SER A 44 6.10 13.43 -17.36
N GLY A 45 6.64 12.51 -16.55
CA GLY A 45 6.42 11.08 -16.69
C GLY A 45 5.09 10.53 -16.16
N LEU A 46 4.26 11.34 -15.50
CA LEU A 46 2.93 10.91 -15.04
C LEU A 46 1.89 10.93 -16.18
N ARG A 47 2.09 11.79 -17.18
CA ARG A 47 1.16 11.93 -18.31
C ARG A 47 1.21 10.77 -19.30
N ASP A 48 2.40 10.19 -19.51
CA ASP A 48 2.63 9.10 -20.48
C ASP A 48 2.31 7.70 -19.90
N SER A 49 1.24 7.64 -19.11
CA SER A 49 0.79 6.51 -18.29
C SER A 49 0.80 5.15 -18.99
N ARG A 50 1.92 4.42 -18.84
CA ARG A 50 2.00 2.93 -18.81
C ARG A 50 3.38 2.33 -18.52
N VAL A 51 4.39 3.13 -18.17
CA VAL A 51 5.69 2.57 -17.80
C VAL A 51 5.64 2.18 -16.32
N ALA A 52 5.52 0.89 -16.05
CA ALA A 52 5.68 0.32 -14.71
C ALA A 52 7.06 0.72 -14.18
N PHE A 53 7.08 1.67 -13.24
CA PHE A 53 8.32 2.10 -12.63
C PHE A 53 8.72 1.09 -11.55
N ASN A 54 9.53 0.11 -11.92
CA ASN A 54 10.11 -0.85 -10.99
C ASN A 54 11.25 -0.18 -10.21
N SER A 55 10.90 0.62 -9.21
CA SER A 55 11.87 1.31 -8.36
C SER A 55 12.18 0.52 -7.10
N THR A 56 12.90 -0.58 -7.26
CA THR A 56 13.65 -1.15 -6.13
C THR A 56 14.87 -0.31 -5.75
N LYS A 57 15.07 0.84 -6.41
CA LYS A 57 16.20 1.77 -6.24
C LYS A 57 15.77 3.23 -6.40
N ALA A 58 14.69 3.67 -5.75
CA ALA A 58 14.31 5.08 -5.75
C ALA A 58 15.30 5.88 -4.88
N VAL A 59 16.42 6.29 -5.47
CA VAL A 59 17.50 6.98 -4.73
C VAL A 59 17.18 8.46 -4.50
N CYS A 60 16.43 9.09 -5.40
CA CYS A 60 16.10 10.51 -5.34
C CYS A 60 14.64 10.77 -4.92
N ALA A 61 14.35 11.92 -4.29
CA ALA A 61 12.98 12.34 -3.95
C ALA A 61 12.03 12.37 -5.15
N ALA A 62 12.45 12.91 -6.30
CA ALA A 62 11.61 12.99 -7.49
C ALA A 62 11.13 11.61 -7.96
N ASP A 63 12.01 10.60 -7.93
CA ASP A 63 11.66 9.21 -8.28
C ASP A 63 10.65 8.62 -7.30
N ARG A 64 10.85 8.88 -6.00
CA ARG A 64 9.94 8.43 -4.93
C ARG A 64 8.55 9.07 -5.09
N LEU A 65 8.49 10.37 -5.37
CA LEU A 65 7.22 11.08 -5.60
C LEU A 65 6.52 10.62 -6.88
N LYS A 66 7.28 10.38 -7.96
CA LYS A 66 6.73 9.82 -9.21
C LYS A 66 6.13 8.44 -8.99
N LEU A 67 6.83 7.56 -8.26
CA LEU A 67 6.31 6.24 -7.91
C LEU A 67 5.05 6.35 -7.04
N ALA A 68 5.06 7.20 -6.02
CA ALA A 68 3.90 7.41 -5.16
C ALA A 68 2.68 7.90 -5.96
N ALA A 69 2.88 8.84 -6.89
CA ALA A 69 1.84 9.35 -7.76
C ALA A 69 1.30 8.29 -8.74
N GLN A 70 2.17 7.41 -9.28
CA GLN A 70 1.73 6.29 -10.10
C GLN A 70 0.90 5.27 -9.31
N ILE A 71 1.35 4.90 -8.11
CA ILE A 71 0.59 4.00 -7.22
C ILE A 71 -0.78 4.61 -6.91
N LEU A 72 -0.82 5.91 -6.57
CA LEU A 72 -2.07 6.61 -6.28
C LEU A 72 -3.02 6.68 -7.47
N ALA A 73 -2.51 6.72 -8.70
CA ALA A 73 -3.31 6.78 -9.92
C ALA A 73 -3.85 5.41 -10.37
N PHE A 74 -3.10 4.33 -10.13
CA PHE A 74 -3.38 3.02 -10.74
C PHE A 74 -3.63 1.88 -9.75
N SER A 75 -3.40 2.08 -8.46
CA SER A 75 -3.56 1.04 -7.45
C SER A 75 -4.81 1.23 -6.61
N ASP A 76 -5.57 0.14 -6.48
CA ASP A 76 -6.64 0.00 -5.49
C ASP A 76 -6.18 -0.82 -4.27
N ASN A 77 -4.92 -1.26 -4.24
CA ASN A 77 -4.38 -2.10 -3.18
C ASN A 77 -4.00 -1.26 -1.95
N LYS A 78 -4.65 -1.50 -0.81
CA LYS A 78 -4.38 -0.78 0.45
C LYS A 78 -2.90 -0.84 0.89
N SER A 79 -2.21 -1.96 0.63
CA SER A 79 -0.78 -2.13 0.94
C SER A 79 0.13 -1.26 0.07
N GLU A 80 -0.19 -1.15 -1.22
CA GLU A 80 0.55 -0.29 -2.14
C GLU A 80 0.31 1.19 -1.81
N LEU A 81 -0.92 1.57 -1.47
CA LEU A 81 -1.23 2.93 -1.00
C LEU A 81 -0.48 3.28 0.29
N ALA A 82 -0.33 2.32 1.22
CA ALA A 82 0.49 2.51 2.41
C ALA A 82 1.98 2.68 2.06
N HIS A 83 2.48 1.92 1.07
CA HIS A 83 3.83 2.10 0.54
C HIS A 83 4.01 3.48 -0.11
N ALA A 84 3.07 3.94 -0.94
CA ALA A 84 3.09 5.27 -1.53
C ALA A 84 3.14 6.37 -0.46
N ARG A 85 2.39 6.21 0.63
CA ARG A 85 2.45 7.12 1.78
C ARG A 85 3.83 7.12 2.43
N SER A 86 4.43 5.96 2.65
CA SER A 86 5.80 5.89 3.20
C SER A 86 6.84 6.59 2.32
N LEU A 87 6.69 6.51 0.99
CA LEU A 87 7.56 7.22 0.04
C LEU A 87 7.40 8.74 0.18
N VAL A 88 6.17 9.24 0.23
CA VAL A 88 5.89 10.67 0.42
C VAL A 88 6.40 11.17 1.78
N ASP A 89 6.14 10.43 2.86
CA ASP A 89 6.61 10.77 4.20
C ASP A 89 8.15 10.80 4.26
N SER A 90 8.84 9.89 3.56
CA SER A 90 10.30 9.88 3.47
C SER A 90 10.88 11.08 2.72
N VAL A 91 10.10 11.68 1.82
CA VAL A 91 10.49 12.88 1.08
C VAL A 91 10.21 14.11 1.95
N LEU A 92 9.01 14.25 2.51
CA LEU A 92 8.63 15.37 3.38
C LEU A 92 9.56 15.55 4.59
N ASN A 93 10.03 14.46 5.18
CA ASN A 93 10.96 14.49 6.31
C ASN A 93 12.44 14.54 5.87
N GLY A 94 12.72 14.45 4.57
CA GLY A 94 14.06 14.45 4.02
C GLY A 94 14.61 15.87 3.77
N THR A 95 15.92 16.00 3.76
CA THR A 95 16.61 17.28 3.46
C THR A 95 16.51 17.70 1.99
N GLU A 96 16.11 16.77 1.10
CA GLU A 96 15.97 17.02 -0.34
C GLU A 96 14.85 18.04 -0.64
N VAL A 97 13.80 18.05 0.18
CA VAL A 97 12.66 18.98 0.07
C VAL A 97 13.05 20.43 0.39
N GLN A 98 14.09 20.64 1.21
CA GLN A 98 14.61 21.99 1.47
C GLN A 98 15.36 22.58 0.28
N ARG A 99 15.78 21.75 -0.70
CA ARG A 99 16.53 22.21 -1.88
C ARG A 99 15.63 22.58 -3.05
N ASP A 100 14.40 22.06 -3.13
CA ASP A 100 13.47 22.30 -4.23
C ASP A 100 12.04 22.53 -3.70
N VAL A 101 11.57 23.77 -3.83
CA VAL A 101 10.22 24.20 -3.42
C VAL A 101 9.12 23.47 -4.21
N GLY A 102 9.39 23.12 -5.47
CA GLY A 102 8.45 22.36 -6.30
C GLY A 102 8.24 20.95 -5.79
N LEU A 103 9.31 20.28 -5.34
CA LEU A 103 9.22 18.95 -4.74
C LEU A 103 8.46 18.99 -3.41
N ALA A 104 8.67 20.05 -2.61
CA ALA A 104 7.91 20.27 -1.37
C ALA A 104 6.40 20.39 -1.62
N GLY A 105 6.02 21.24 -2.59
CA GLY A 105 4.64 21.42 -2.99
C GLY A 105 4.00 20.13 -3.49
N LEU A 106 4.70 19.41 -4.36
CA LEU A 106 4.23 18.13 -4.91
C LEU A 106 4.04 17.08 -3.81
N ALA A 107 5.01 16.92 -2.91
CA ALA A 107 4.92 15.97 -1.80
C ALA A 107 3.72 16.28 -0.89
N THR A 108 3.47 17.57 -0.59
CA THR A 108 2.33 18.00 0.22
C THR A 108 0.99 17.72 -0.47
N LEU A 109 0.90 17.94 -1.79
CA LEU A 109 -0.30 17.62 -2.57
C LEU A 109 -0.57 16.12 -2.58
N LEU A 110 0.46 15.30 -2.79
CA LEU A 110 0.34 13.84 -2.78
C LEU A 110 -0.07 13.30 -1.40
N ASP A 111 0.48 13.83 -0.30
CA ASP A 111 0.07 13.45 1.05
C ASP A 111 -1.42 13.74 1.29
N ARG A 112 -1.87 14.93 0.87
CA ARG A 112 -3.29 15.30 0.98
C ARG A 112 -4.18 14.35 0.19
N GLN A 113 -3.81 14.03 -1.05
CA GLN A 113 -4.60 13.14 -1.90
C GLN A 113 -4.63 11.70 -1.35
N LEU A 114 -3.51 11.19 -0.81
CA LEU A 114 -3.46 9.90 -0.13
C LEU A 114 -4.34 9.88 1.12
N ASN A 115 -4.37 10.97 1.89
CA ASN A 115 -5.26 11.11 3.05
C ASN A 115 -6.75 11.13 2.65
N GLU A 116 -7.08 11.82 1.56
CA GLU A 116 -8.44 11.84 1.01
C GLU A 116 -8.87 10.44 0.54
N ARG A 117 -7.98 9.71 -0.14
CA ARG A 117 -8.23 8.33 -0.55
C ARG A 117 -8.49 7.41 0.63
N ARG A 118 -7.66 7.47 1.68
CA ARG A 118 -7.88 6.70 2.91
C ARG A 118 -9.25 6.96 3.53
N ARG A 119 -9.66 8.23 3.63
CA ARG A 119 -10.98 8.61 4.16
C ARG A 119 -12.12 8.09 3.28
N ALA A 120 -11.92 8.06 1.96
CA ALA A 120 -12.90 7.50 1.03
C ALA A 120 -13.04 5.97 1.24
N ASP A 121 -11.93 5.25 1.37
CA ASP A 121 -11.92 3.81 1.61
C ASP A 121 -12.60 3.47 2.95
N GLU A 122 -12.34 4.24 4.02
CA GLU A 122 -13.02 4.06 5.31
C GLU A 122 -14.54 4.25 5.24
N ARG A 123 -15.03 5.15 4.38
CA ARG A 123 -16.47 5.33 4.15
C ARG A 123 -17.04 4.16 3.34
N ALA A 124 -16.31 3.70 2.32
CA ALA A 124 -16.70 2.55 1.51
C ALA A 124 -16.81 1.28 2.37
N ASP A 125 -15.85 1.04 3.26
CA ASP A 125 -15.87 -0.09 4.19
C ASP A 125 -17.10 -0.04 5.12
N LYS A 126 -17.45 1.14 5.65
CA LYS A 126 -18.64 1.35 6.49
C LYS A 126 -19.94 1.10 5.73
N LEU A 127 -20.07 1.64 4.52
CA LEU A 127 -21.25 1.43 3.67
C LEU A 127 -21.37 -0.05 3.28
N GLY A 128 -20.26 -0.71 2.95
CA GLY A 128 -20.24 -2.14 2.67
C GLY A 128 -20.69 -3.00 3.85
N ALA A 129 -20.33 -2.62 5.08
CA ALA A 129 -20.83 -3.28 6.28
C ALA A 129 -22.35 -3.08 6.46
N GLN A 130 -22.86 -1.87 6.24
CA GLN A 130 -24.29 -1.57 6.31
C GLN A 130 -25.10 -2.34 5.27
N ILE A 131 -24.60 -2.44 4.03
CA ILE A 131 -25.26 -3.21 2.96
C ILE A 131 -25.37 -4.69 3.36
N ARG A 132 -24.30 -5.28 3.93
CA ARG A 132 -24.34 -6.67 4.39
C ARG A 132 -25.35 -6.90 5.52
N ASP A 133 -25.42 -5.98 6.48
CA ASP A 133 -26.42 -6.05 7.56
C ASP A 133 -27.85 -5.93 7.03
N GLN A 134 -28.08 -4.99 6.10
CA GLN A 134 -29.39 -4.82 5.46
C GLN A 134 -29.78 -6.06 4.64
N GLN A 135 -28.84 -6.66 3.91
CA GLN A 135 -29.10 -7.89 3.16
C GLN A 135 -29.50 -9.04 4.11
N ALA A 136 -28.81 -9.22 5.23
CA ALA A 136 -29.18 -10.24 6.21
C ALA A 136 -30.58 -10.03 6.79
N ARG A 137 -30.99 -8.78 7.01
CA ARG A 137 -32.37 -8.45 7.44
C ARG A 137 -33.40 -8.75 6.34
N ILE A 138 -33.08 -8.46 5.09
CA ILE A 138 -33.95 -8.78 3.95
C ILE A 138 -34.15 -10.30 3.88
N ASP A 139 -33.09 -11.08 4.05
CA ASP A 139 -33.15 -12.54 4.00
C ASP A 139 -33.98 -13.12 5.17
N ASP A 140 -33.84 -12.58 6.39
CA ASP A 140 -34.69 -12.94 7.55
C ASP A 140 -36.17 -12.60 7.31
N LEU A 141 -36.46 -11.43 6.77
CA LEU A 141 -37.83 -11.02 6.44
C LEU A 141 -38.43 -11.91 5.34
N ASN A 142 -37.65 -12.26 4.32
CA ASN A 142 -38.06 -13.18 3.28
C ASN A 142 -38.37 -14.57 3.83
N ALA A 143 -37.54 -15.07 4.76
CA ALA A 143 -37.81 -16.33 5.44
C ALA A 143 -39.12 -16.30 6.25
N LYS A 144 -39.42 -15.17 6.91
CA LYS A 144 -40.69 -14.98 7.63
C LYS A 144 -41.89 -14.94 6.69
N ILE A 145 -41.79 -14.23 5.56
CA ILE A 145 -42.84 -14.21 4.53
C ILE A 145 -43.08 -15.63 3.98
N ALA A 146 -42.02 -16.38 3.72
CA ALA A 146 -42.12 -17.77 3.27
C ALA A 146 -42.81 -18.67 4.32
N ALA A 147 -42.51 -18.49 5.61
CA ALA A 147 -43.18 -19.21 6.68
C ALA A 147 -44.67 -18.86 6.80
N LEU A 148 -45.02 -17.57 6.70
CA LEU A 148 -46.41 -17.10 6.76
C LEU A 148 -47.23 -17.61 5.58
N THR A 149 -46.68 -17.56 4.36
CA THR A 149 -47.36 -18.10 3.17
C THR A 149 -47.56 -19.62 3.26
N ALA A 150 -46.60 -20.37 3.81
CA ALA A 150 -46.78 -21.79 4.08
C ALA A 150 -47.90 -22.06 5.11
N LEU A 151 -48.00 -21.23 6.16
CA LEU A 151 -49.09 -21.31 7.14
C LEU A 151 -50.45 -21.03 6.48
N GLU A 152 -50.56 -19.97 5.67
CA GLU A 152 -51.77 -19.64 4.92
C GLU A 152 -52.22 -20.81 4.04
N GLN A 153 -51.30 -21.42 3.29
CA GLN A 153 -51.59 -22.61 2.48
C GLN A 153 -52.08 -23.78 3.35
N SER A 154 -51.43 -24.03 4.49
CA SER A 154 -51.84 -25.12 5.40
C SER A 154 -53.24 -24.90 5.99
N MET A 155 -53.61 -23.64 6.28
CA MET A 155 -54.93 -23.29 6.81
C MET A 155 -56.00 -23.39 5.72
N ALA A 156 -55.71 -22.92 4.51
CA ALA A 156 -56.59 -23.07 3.36
C ALA A 156 -56.91 -24.56 3.10
N LEU A 157 -55.91 -25.42 3.07
CA LEU A 157 -56.08 -26.88 2.89
C LEU A 157 -56.93 -27.52 4.01
N LYS A 158 -56.71 -27.12 5.27
CA LYS A 158 -57.53 -27.59 6.40
C LYS A 158 -58.98 -27.14 6.29
N SER A 159 -59.23 -25.90 5.88
CA SER A 159 -60.58 -25.36 5.70
C SER A 159 -61.35 -26.08 4.59
N VAL A 160 -60.69 -26.45 3.49
CA VAL A 160 -61.28 -27.21 2.38
C VAL A 160 -61.68 -28.62 2.85
N ARG A 161 -60.83 -29.33 3.59
CA ARG A 161 -61.17 -30.65 4.16
C ARG A 161 -62.35 -30.59 5.14
N LYS A 162 -62.45 -29.54 5.97
CA LYS A 162 -63.54 -29.40 6.93
C LYS A 162 -64.89 -29.11 6.27
N ARG A 163 -64.90 -28.64 5.01
CA ARG A 163 -66.10 -28.39 4.21
C ARG A 163 -66.59 -29.64 3.46
N SER A 164 -65.90 -30.79 3.60
CA SER A 164 -66.36 -32.09 3.06
C SER A 164 -66.66 -33.18 4.12
N PRO A 165 -67.53 -32.97 5.13
CA PRO A 165 -68.10 -34.07 5.88
C PRO A 165 -69.41 -34.55 5.21
N GLY A 166 -69.33 -35.65 4.46
CA GLY A 166 -70.42 -36.48 3.89
C GLY A 166 -71.20 -35.87 2.70
N GLN A 167 -71.66 -36.57 1.65
CA GLN A 167 -71.90 -38.00 1.38
C GLN A 167 -72.32 -38.86 2.57
#